data_AF-A0AAW1KNG7-F1
#
_entry.id   AF-A0AAW1KNG7-F1
#
_cell.length_a   1.000
_cell.length_b   1.000
_cell.length_c   1.000
_cell.angle_alpha   90.00
_cell.angle_beta   90.00
_cell.angle_gamma   90.00
#
_symmetry.space_group_name_H-M   'P 1'
#
loop_
_entity.id
_entity.type
_entity.pdbx_description
1 polymer ?
#
loop_
_entity_poly.entity_id
_entity_poly.type
_entity_poly.pdbx_seq_one_letter_code
_entity_poly.pdbx_strand_id
1 'polypeptide(L)'
;MQFVNLTDNNNQVHNDKAWKIRSLMDKLKRVFLKYFVLEENINYDELMLKYFGRHGLKQFVREKPICFGYKMWSLNSSGGYLFNFGLYQGKNPRCVNSDEPLVLGKVTAPLVGIFTVMPMGG
;
A
#
# COMPACT_ATOMS: atom_id res chain seq x y z
N MET A 1 -10.55 -17.49 -14.78
CA MET A 1 -9.19 -17.22 -15.28
C MET A 1 -8.22 -18.15 -14.57
N GLN A 2 -7.48 -18.99 -15.30
CA GLN A 2 -6.55 -19.97 -14.71
C GLN A 2 -5.06 -19.66 -14.95
N PHE A 3 -4.71 -18.84 -15.95
CA PHE A 3 -3.33 -18.68 -16.42
C PHE A 3 -2.75 -17.25 -16.34
N VAL A 4 -3.35 -16.37 -15.53
CA VAL A 4 -2.81 -15.02 -15.37
C VAL A 4 -1.61 -15.06 -14.44
N ASN A 5 -0.44 -14.71 -14.97
CA ASN A 5 0.80 -14.54 -14.21
C ASN A 5 1.34 -13.11 -14.43
N LEU A 6 1.75 -12.44 -13.35
CA LEU A 6 2.20 -11.05 -13.37
C LEU A 6 3.71 -10.90 -13.17
N THR A 7 4.41 -11.98 -12.82
CA THR A 7 5.83 -11.98 -12.48
C THR A 7 6.51 -13.27 -12.91
N ASP A 8 7.81 -13.20 -13.21
CA ASP A 8 8.62 -14.41 -13.40
C ASP A 8 8.79 -15.18 -12.08
N ASN A 9 8.44 -16.47 -12.08
CA ASN A 9 8.54 -17.32 -10.89
C ASN A 9 9.98 -17.58 -10.46
N ASN A 10 10.96 -17.36 -11.34
CA ASN A 10 12.38 -17.50 -11.01
C ASN A 10 12.89 -16.35 -10.11
N ASN A 11 12.17 -15.23 -10.06
CA ASN A 11 12.57 -14.03 -9.31
C ASN A 11 11.87 -13.93 -7.94
N GLN A 12 11.86 -15.02 -7.18
CA GLN A 12 11.17 -15.06 -5.89
C GLN A 12 11.91 -14.27 -4.80
N VAL A 13 11.28 -13.17 -4.36
CA VAL A 13 11.76 -12.38 -3.22
C VAL A 13 11.25 -13.00 -1.91
N HIS A 14 12.13 -13.68 -1.18
CA HIS A 14 11.76 -14.46 0.01
C HIS A 14 11.18 -13.61 1.16
N ASN A 15 11.50 -12.31 1.21
CA ASN A 15 11.05 -11.41 2.27
C ASN A 15 9.80 -10.58 1.92
N ASP A 16 9.22 -10.77 0.72
CA ASP A 16 8.03 -10.05 0.26
C ASP A 16 6.94 -11.07 -0.08
N LYS A 17 5.95 -11.27 0.80
CA LYS A 17 4.83 -12.20 0.57
C LYS A 17 3.92 -11.76 -0.58
N ALA A 18 4.02 -10.51 -1.03
CA ALA A 18 3.28 -9.96 -2.16
C ALA A 18 4.11 -9.91 -3.46
N TRP A 19 5.29 -10.56 -3.51
CA TRP A 19 6.21 -10.49 -4.64
C TRP A 19 5.55 -10.75 -5.99
N LYS A 20 4.59 -11.71 -6.05
CA LYS A 20 3.86 -12.08 -7.29
C LYS A 20 3.04 -10.95 -7.91
N ILE A 21 2.65 -9.95 -7.12
CA ILE A 21 1.84 -8.82 -7.58
C ILE A 21 2.60 -7.49 -7.47
N ARG A 22 3.82 -7.51 -6.93
CA ARG A 22 4.61 -6.31 -6.63
C ARG A 22 4.82 -5.43 -7.85
N SER A 23 5.23 -6.02 -8.98
CA SER A 23 5.45 -5.32 -10.24
C SER A 23 4.20 -4.55 -10.71
N LEU A 24 3.03 -5.17 -10.58
CA LEU A 24 1.75 -4.53 -10.92
C LEU A 24 1.42 -3.40 -9.95
N MET A 25 1.57 -3.65 -8.63
CA MET A 25 1.31 -2.62 -7.61
C MET A 25 2.19 -1.39 -7.84
N ASP A 26 3.48 -1.57 -8.13
CA ASP A 26 4.42 -0.45 -8.33
C ASP A 26 4.12 0.32 -9.62
N LYS A 27 3.70 -0.38 -10.69
CA LYS A 27 3.19 0.27 -11.91
C LYS A 27 1.94 1.11 -11.63
N LEU A 28 0.96 0.54 -10.93
CA LEU A 28 -0.29 1.24 -10.59
C LEU A 28 -0.01 2.49 -9.76
N LYS A 29 0.82 2.39 -8.72
CA LYS A 29 1.22 3.55 -7.90
C LYS A 29 1.85 4.66 -8.72
N ARG A 30 2.77 4.31 -9.63
CA ARG A 30 3.41 5.30 -10.50
C ARG A 30 2.40 6.02 -11.38
N VAL A 31 1.45 5.29 -11.95
CA VAL A 31 0.38 5.87 -12.77
C VAL A 31 -0.53 6.74 -11.92
N PHE A 32 -0.99 6.23 -10.78
CA PHE A 32 -1.92 6.96 -9.92
C PHE A 32 -1.31 8.27 -9.39
N LEU A 33 -0.04 8.24 -8.98
CA LEU A 33 0.72 9.42 -8.59
C LEU A 33 0.93 10.40 -9.74
N LYS A 34 1.20 9.90 -10.97
CA LYS A 34 1.40 10.76 -12.14
C LYS A 34 0.17 11.62 -12.47
N TYR A 35 -1.02 11.07 -12.26
CA TYR A 35 -2.29 11.75 -12.52
C TYR A 35 -2.92 12.36 -11.26
N PHE A 36 -2.24 12.27 -10.11
CA PHE A 36 -2.70 12.88 -8.89
C PHE A 36 -2.48 14.40 -8.94
N VAL A 37 -3.52 15.15 -8.60
CA VAL A 37 -3.41 16.59 -8.37
C VAL A 37 -3.20 16.80 -6.88
N LEU A 38 -2.19 17.60 -6.53
CA LEU A 38 -1.89 17.91 -5.14
C LEU A 38 -3.06 18.65 -4.49
N GLU A 39 -3.42 18.20 -3.30
CA GLU A 39 -4.47 18.78 -2.46
C GLU A 39 -3.93 18.98 -1.05
N GLU A 40 -4.44 20.01 -0.36
CA GLU A 40 -4.10 20.27 1.04
C GLU A 40 -4.61 19.17 1.98
N ASN A 41 -5.78 18.60 1.65
CA ASN A 41 -6.45 17.61 2.48
C ASN A 41 -6.34 16.21 1.87
N ILE A 42 -5.74 15.30 2.62
CA ILE A 42 -5.50 13.92 2.20
C ILE A 42 -6.04 12.96 3.26
N ASN A 43 -6.66 11.88 2.80
CA ASN A 43 -7.22 10.84 3.66
C ASN A 43 -6.26 9.65 3.73
N TYR A 44 -5.86 9.26 4.95
CA TYR A 44 -5.11 8.04 5.24
C TYR A 44 -5.96 7.09 6.07
N ASP A 45 -6.26 5.92 5.53
CA ASP A 45 -7.11 4.93 6.20
C ASP A 45 -6.78 3.50 5.78
N GLU A 46 -7.34 2.53 6.51
CA GLU A 46 -7.29 1.10 6.23
C GLU A 46 -8.48 0.66 5.38
N LEU A 47 -8.18 -0.01 4.26
CA LEU A 47 -9.16 -0.67 3.41
C LEU A 47 -9.05 -2.20 3.52
N MET A 48 -10.19 -2.88 3.34
CA MET A 48 -10.27 -4.34 3.35
C MET A 48 -10.73 -4.86 1.98
N LEU A 49 -9.85 -5.58 1.28
CA LEU A 49 -10.20 -6.27 0.04
C LEU A 49 -10.76 -7.66 0.33
N LYS A 50 -12.04 -7.87 0.04
CA LYS A 50 -12.74 -9.13 0.29
C LYS A 50 -12.03 -10.31 -0.39
N TYR A 51 -11.61 -11.30 0.39
CA TYR A 51 -11.00 -12.52 -0.13
C TYR A 51 -11.19 -13.69 0.84
N PHE A 52 -11.74 -14.80 0.35
CA PHE A 52 -12.04 -15.98 1.17
C PHE A 52 -11.09 -17.16 0.96
N GLY A 53 -10.22 -17.10 -0.06
CA GLY A 53 -9.30 -18.19 -0.36
C GLY A 53 -8.21 -18.39 0.70
N ARG A 54 -7.36 -19.38 0.48
CA ARG A 54 -6.23 -19.70 1.35
C ARG A 54 -5.01 -18.91 0.91
N HIS A 55 -4.61 -17.92 1.70
CA HIS A 55 -3.37 -17.17 1.50
C HIS A 55 -2.85 -16.62 2.83
N GLY A 56 -1.54 -16.64 3.06
CA GLY A 56 -0.93 -16.23 4.33
C GLY A 56 -1.00 -14.72 4.64
N LEU A 57 -1.44 -13.91 3.67
CA LEU A 57 -1.67 -12.47 3.85
C LEU A 57 -3.11 -12.13 4.28
N LYS A 58 -4.03 -13.09 4.23
CA LYS A 58 -5.42 -12.87 4.63
C LYS A 58 -5.47 -12.45 6.10
N GLN A 59 -6.14 -11.34 6.38
CA GLN A 59 -6.38 -10.81 7.71
C GLN A 59 -7.86 -10.98 8.08
N PHE A 60 -8.09 -11.08 9.39
CA PHE A 60 -9.41 -10.95 9.97
C PHE A 60 -9.45 -9.68 10.83
N VAL A 61 -10.32 -8.74 10.49
CA VAL A 61 -10.55 -7.52 11.27
C VAL A 61 -11.98 -7.57 11.79
N ARG A 62 -12.12 -7.64 13.11
CA ARG A 62 -13.43 -7.57 13.78
C ARG A 62 -14.05 -6.19 13.51
N GLU A 63 -15.37 -6.10 13.45
CA GLU A 63 -16.13 -4.84 13.36
C GLU A 63 -16.12 -4.13 11.99
N LYS A 64 -15.45 -4.68 10.96
CA LYS A 64 -15.62 -4.21 9.57
C LYS A 64 -16.72 -5.00 8.86
N PRO A 65 -17.53 -4.39 7.97
CA PRO A 65 -18.52 -5.11 7.16
C PRO A 65 -17.91 -6.28 6.36
N ILE A 66 -16.65 -6.12 5.94
CA ILE A 66 -15.83 -7.17 5.32
C ILE A 66 -14.76 -7.58 6.32
N CYS A 67 -15.06 -8.59 7.13
CA CYS A 67 -14.12 -9.03 8.17
C CYS A 67 -12.93 -9.82 7.62
N PHE A 68 -13.07 -10.52 6.49
CA PHE A 68 -12.05 -11.40 5.91
C PHE A 68 -11.54 -10.88 4.57
N GLY A 69 -10.23 -10.65 4.48
CA GLY A 69 -9.66 -10.12 3.26
C GLY A 69 -8.19 -9.74 3.36
N TYR A 70 -7.71 -9.00 2.36
CA TYR A 70 -6.40 -8.36 2.42
C TYR A 70 -6.56 -6.97 3.02
N LYS A 71 -5.88 -6.73 4.13
CA LYS A 71 -5.77 -5.40 4.74
C LYS A 71 -4.75 -4.57 3.97
N MET A 72 -5.13 -3.37 3.56
CA MET A 72 -4.23 -2.41 2.93
C MET A 72 -4.40 -1.03 3.54
N TRP A 73 -3.32 -0.27 3.56
CA TRP A 73 -3.36 1.16 3.80
C TRP A 73 -3.60 1.89 2.48
N SER A 74 -4.48 2.88 2.47
CA SER A 74 -4.76 3.75 1.32
C SER A 74 -4.45 5.19 1.63
N LEU A 75 -4.00 5.91 0.61
CA LEU A 75 -3.94 7.36 0.56
C LEU A 75 -4.84 7.85 -0.56
N ASN A 76 -5.85 8.62 -0.17
CA ASN A 76 -6.86 9.13 -1.07
C ASN A 76 -6.91 10.66 -1.00
N SER A 77 -7.27 11.32 -2.10
CA SER A 77 -7.63 12.75 -2.06
C SER A 77 -8.99 12.96 -1.38
N SER A 78 -9.34 14.22 -1.11
CA SER A 78 -10.65 14.57 -0.53
C SER A 78 -11.81 14.08 -1.40
N GLY A 79 -11.62 14.07 -2.73
CA GLY A 79 -12.59 13.54 -3.70
C GLY A 79 -12.63 12.00 -3.80
N GLY A 80 -11.84 11.28 -2.99
CA GLY A 80 -11.82 9.81 -2.97
C GLY A 80 -10.88 9.17 -3.99
N TYR A 81 -10.05 9.94 -4.69
CA TYR A 81 -9.08 9.40 -5.64
C TYR A 81 -7.90 8.72 -4.93
N LEU A 82 -7.72 7.42 -5.14
CA LEU A 82 -6.61 6.63 -4.59
C LEU A 82 -5.32 6.90 -5.38
N PHE A 83 -4.36 7.57 -4.76
CA PHE A 83 -3.08 7.87 -5.39
C PHE A 83 -1.92 6.98 -4.91
N ASN A 84 -2.01 6.43 -3.68
CA ASN A 84 -1.02 5.47 -3.20
C ASN A 84 -1.62 4.49 -2.18
N PHE A 85 -0.99 3.32 -2.02
CA PHE A 85 -1.47 2.28 -1.13
C PHE A 85 -0.35 1.33 -0.68
N GLY A 86 -0.60 0.54 0.37
CA GLY A 86 0.35 -0.46 0.86
C GLY A 86 -0.35 -1.69 1.41
N LEU A 87 0.01 -2.86 0.87
CA LEU A 87 -0.51 -4.13 1.36
C LEU A 87 0.14 -4.51 2.69
N TYR A 88 -0.69 -4.84 3.69
CA TYR A 88 -0.22 -5.31 4.97
C TYR A 88 0.31 -6.74 4.85
N GLN A 89 1.54 -6.97 5.30
CA GLN A 89 2.23 -8.27 5.16
C GLN A 89 2.37 -9.07 6.46
N GLY A 90 1.74 -8.61 7.53
CA GLY A 90 2.00 -9.07 8.89
C GLY A 90 3.20 -8.37 9.51
N LYS A 91 3.45 -8.67 10.79
CA LYS A 91 4.64 -8.23 11.52
C LYS A 91 5.81 -9.11 11.09
N ASN A 92 6.84 -8.55 10.45
CA ASN A 92 8.07 -9.28 10.17
C ASN A 92 9.10 -8.94 11.26
N PRO A 93 9.43 -9.86 12.18
CA PRO A 93 10.38 -9.59 13.26
C PRO A 93 11.82 -9.37 12.77
N ARG A 94 12.12 -9.68 11.50
CA ARG A 94 13.44 -9.51 10.88
C ARG A 94 13.51 -8.34 9.90
N CYS A 95 12.39 -7.68 9.60
CA CYS A 95 12.47 -6.39 8.94
C CYS A 95 12.92 -5.40 10.00
N VAL A 96 14.16 -4.92 9.91
CA VAL A 96 14.56 -3.66 10.54
C VAL A 96 13.50 -2.66 10.13
N ASN A 97 12.72 -2.17 11.10
CA ASN A 97 12.02 -0.92 10.91
C ASN A 97 13.15 0.02 10.51
N SER A 98 13.19 0.46 9.26
CA SER A 98 14.00 1.64 8.97
C SER A 98 13.44 2.69 9.92
N ASP A 99 14.19 2.95 10.99
CA ASP A 99 13.83 3.77 12.11
C ASP A 99 13.74 5.22 11.64
N GLU A 100 12.68 5.50 10.90
CA GLU A 100 12.08 6.81 10.75
C GLU A 100 10.74 6.68 11.48
N PRO A 101 10.50 7.44 12.55
CA PRO A 101 9.22 7.48 13.22
C PRO A 101 8.26 8.29 12.34
N LEU A 102 8.03 7.84 11.12
CA LEU A 102 6.96 8.38 10.32
C LEU A 102 5.68 7.78 10.89
N VAL A 103 5.04 8.54 11.77
CA VAL A 103 3.75 8.30 12.45
C VAL A 103 2.67 7.76 11.50
N LEU A 104 2.90 7.83 10.19
CA LEU A 104 1.97 7.55 9.10
C LEU A 104 2.42 6.42 8.13
N GLY A 105 3.51 5.68 8.43
CA GLY A 105 3.92 4.43 7.77
C GLY A 105 4.51 4.55 6.35
N LYS A 106 5.05 3.43 5.80
CA LYS A 106 5.73 3.38 4.48
C LYS A 106 4.91 3.95 3.30
N VAL A 107 3.59 3.99 3.44
CA VAL A 107 2.68 4.45 2.39
C VAL A 107 2.73 5.97 2.23
N THR A 108 3.11 6.72 3.26
CA THR A 108 3.22 8.18 3.21
C THR A 108 4.58 8.71 2.81
N ALA A 109 5.54 7.83 2.53
CA ALA A 109 6.86 8.22 2.03
C ALA A 109 6.82 9.19 0.82
N PRO A 110 5.91 9.04 -0.17
CA PRO A 110 5.80 10.01 -1.25
C PRO A 110 5.35 11.39 -0.78
N LEU A 111 4.52 11.48 0.28
CA LEU A 111 4.07 12.74 0.84
C LEU A 111 5.22 13.47 1.53
N VAL A 112 6.10 12.76 2.25
CA VAL A 112 7.29 13.35 2.88
C VAL A 112 8.23 13.97 1.84
N GLY A 113 8.41 13.30 0.69
CA GLY A 113 9.19 13.85 -0.42
C GLY A 113 8.54 15.11 -1.02
N ILE A 114 7.21 15.16 -1.08
CA ILE A 114 6.49 16.34 -1.56
C ILE A 114 6.59 17.50 -0.55
N PHE A 115 6.41 17.24 0.75
CA PHE A 115 6.51 18.24 1.81
C PHE A 115 7.92 18.78 2.01
N THR A 116 8.97 18.00 1.73
CA THR A 116 10.36 18.47 1.82
C THR A 116 10.81 19.30 0.61
N VAL A 117 10.13 19.16 -0.54
CA VAL A 117 10.41 19.93 -1.77
C VAL A 117 9.54 21.18 -1.89
N MET A 118 8.41 21.25 -1.17
CA MET A 118 7.68 22.50 -0.99
C MET A 118 8.48 23.39 -0.03
N PRO A 119 8.98 24.56 -0.47
CA PRO A 119 9.55 25.52 0.47
C PRO A 119 8.43 25.87 1.44
N MET A 120 8.67 25.67 2.73
CA MET A 120 7.81 26.21 3.78
C MET A 120 7.71 27.72 3.52
N GLY A 121 6.59 28.15 2.95
CA GLY A 121 6.28 29.56 2.76
C GLY A 121 6.30 30.22 4.14
N GLY A 122 7.14 31.23 4.28
CA GLY A 122 7.20 32.10 5.45
C GLY A 122 5.99 33.02 5.57
#